data_AF-A0ABD2JJZ0-F1
#
_entry.id   AF-A0ABD2JJZ0-F1
#
_cell.length_a   1.000
_cell.length_b   1.000
_cell.length_c   1.000
_cell.angle_alpha   90.00
_cell.angle_beta   90.00
_cell.angle_gamma   90.00
#
_symmetry.space_group_name_H-M   'P 1'
#
loop_
_entity.id
_entity.type
_entity.pdbx_description
1 polymer ?
#
loop_
_entity_poly.entity_id
_entity_poly.type
_entity_poly.pdbx_seq_one_letter_code
_entity_poly.pdbx_strand_id
1 'polypeptide(L)'
;MDRSGKLNTEDALEELKSKHNRERKELLARITALKHGLTKNDKKRKKEVGQQSEQMETELRQRHEKEMAQLECQIEGIKMKKGAKNEERAEEQNEDGAKGQDNQSTETVAMGEGTPFFKELKLTKAQMKKEKKRAEKANARNKAETEDAENATNSRGNLEKETIRQILDEKALELVEVSPDGDCLYSAVAHQANVSGLGKFSAFEIRRMAADYMQQNREDFLPFLANENGEMFKDEQFDEYCSKVARMCTSGGTWGGEPELRALSCVLRCPIEVLHADGATIKFGEVFSGHPLIVTYHKFAYTLGEHYNSTKPTGE
;
A
#
# COMPACT_ATOMS: atom_id res chain seq x y z
N MET A 1 -4.26 11.14 60.73
CA MET A 1 -4.99 9.86 60.64
C MET A 1 -6.45 10.23 60.40
N ASP A 2 -7.24 9.54 59.57
CA ASP A 2 -7.17 8.12 59.23
C ASP A 2 -6.98 7.76 57.75
N ARG A 3 -6.62 6.48 57.54
CA ARG A 3 -6.76 5.77 56.26
C ARG A 3 -8.08 4.99 56.29
N SER A 4 -9.04 5.32 55.42
CA SER A 4 -10.24 4.51 55.18
C SER A 4 -10.46 4.38 53.67
N GLY A 5 -9.88 3.33 53.10
CA GLY A 5 -9.82 3.15 51.65
C GLY A 5 -11.19 2.90 51.03
N LYS A 6 -11.66 3.86 50.22
CA LYS A 6 -12.62 3.57 49.16
C LYS A 6 -11.89 2.75 48.09
N LEU A 7 -11.94 1.43 48.21
CA LEU A 7 -11.56 0.54 47.11
C LEU A 7 -12.49 0.85 45.92
N ASN A 8 -11.94 1.45 44.88
CA ASN A 8 -12.68 1.69 43.65
C ASN A 8 -12.97 0.34 43.00
N THR A 9 -14.24 0.09 42.68
CA THR A 9 -14.66 -1.13 41.97
C THR A 9 -14.13 -1.18 40.53
N GLU A 10 -13.60 -0.07 40.02
CA GLU A 10 -12.99 0.04 38.70
C GLU A 10 -11.50 -0.34 38.74
N ASP A 11 -10.72 0.18 39.69
CA ASP A 11 -9.33 -0.22 39.94
C ASP A 11 -9.22 -1.74 40.16
N ALA A 12 -10.11 -2.34 40.96
CA ALA A 12 -10.14 -3.79 41.20
C ALA A 12 -10.47 -4.61 39.92
N LEU A 13 -11.30 -4.06 39.03
CA LEU A 13 -11.64 -4.66 37.74
C LEU A 13 -10.48 -4.54 36.74
N GLU A 14 -9.68 -3.48 36.82
CA GLU A 14 -8.47 -3.29 36.02
C GLU A 14 -7.29 -4.14 36.52
N GLU A 15 -7.09 -4.24 37.83
CA GLU A 15 -6.10 -5.14 38.44
C GLU A 15 -6.37 -6.60 38.06
N LEU A 16 -7.63 -7.05 38.11
CA LEU A 16 -7.99 -8.41 37.69
C LEU A 16 -7.70 -8.67 36.20
N LYS A 17 -8.01 -7.71 35.32
CA LYS A 17 -7.65 -7.79 33.89
C LYS A 17 -6.13 -7.79 33.67
N SER A 18 -5.39 -7.04 34.47
CA SER A 18 -3.92 -7.00 34.44
C SER A 18 -3.32 -8.35 34.85
N LYS A 19 -3.83 -8.95 35.94
CA LYS A 19 -3.52 -10.33 36.38
C LYS A 19 -3.80 -11.34 35.27
N HIS A 20 -4.99 -11.33 34.67
CA HIS A 20 -5.36 -12.24 33.57
C HIS A 20 -4.46 -12.08 32.34
N ASN A 21 -4.09 -10.85 32.00
CA ASN A 21 -3.13 -10.58 30.91
C ASN A 21 -1.71 -11.09 31.23
N ARG A 22 -1.27 -11.03 32.49
CA ARG A 22 0.02 -11.60 32.91
C ARG A 22 0.00 -13.13 32.82
N GLU A 23 -0.99 -13.78 33.40
CA GLU A 23 -1.13 -15.24 33.37
C GLU A 23 -1.24 -15.81 31.94
N ARG A 24 -1.88 -15.08 31.02
CA ARG A 24 -1.92 -15.45 29.60
C ARG A 24 -0.56 -15.36 28.92
N LYS A 25 0.29 -14.38 29.27
CA LYS A 25 1.68 -14.29 28.78
C LYS A 25 2.54 -15.42 29.36
N GLU A 26 2.39 -15.72 30.65
CA GLU A 26 3.09 -16.82 31.34
C GLU A 26 2.71 -18.18 30.74
N LEU A 27 1.42 -18.42 30.44
CA LEU A 27 0.97 -19.64 29.77
C LEU A 27 1.54 -19.77 28.35
N LEU A 28 1.53 -18.69 27.55
CA LEU A 28 2.13 -18.70 26.21
C LEU A 28 3.64 -18.99 26.25
N ALA A 29 4.37 -18.44 27.24
CA ALA A 29 5.78 -18.77 27.45
C ALA A 29 5.97 -20.25 27.83
N ARG A 30 5.13 -20.79 28.72
CA ARG A 30 5.17 -22.21 29.13
C ARG A 30 4.87 -23.17 27.98
N ILE A 31 3.84 -22.88 27.17
CA ILE A 31 3.50 -23.63 25.95
C ILE A 31 4.65 -23.57 24.93
N THR A 32 5.30 -22.42 24.80
CA THR A 32 6.45 -22.23 23.90
C THR A 32 7.65 -23.08 24.36
N ALA A 33 8.00 -23.03 25.64
CA ALA A 33 9.06 -23.88 26.22
C ALA A 33 8.78 -25.38 26.04
N LEU A 34 7.55 -25.83 26.30
CA LEU A 34 7.13 -27.22 26.09
C LEU A 34 7.22 -27.65 24.62
N LYS A 35 6.95 -26.74 23.67
CA LYS A 35 7.10 -27.00 22.22
C LYS A 35 8.56 -27.02 21.76
N HIS A 36 9.44 -26.20 22.34
CA HIS A 36 10.88 -26.23 22.05
C HIS A 36 11.58 -27.48 22.61
N GLY A 37 11.09 -28.07 23.70
CA GLY A 37 11.61 -29.32 24.28
C GLY A 37 11.33 -30.61 23.48
N LEU A 38 10.90 -30.51 22.21
CA LEU A 38 10.48 -31.63 21.38
C LEU A 38 11.36 -31.80 20.14
N THR A 39 11.90 -33.00 19.96
CA THR A 39 12.69 -33.34 18.77
C THR A 39 11.81 -33.37 17.51
N LYS A 40 12.41 -33.26 16.31
CA LYS A 40 11.63 -33.27 15.06
C LYS A 40 10.82 -34.56 14.86
N ASN A 41 11.31 -35.70 15.35
CA ASN A 41 10.72 -37.03 15.10
C ASN A 41 9.71 -37.50 16.16
N ASP A 42 9.58 -36.80 17.29
CA ASP A 42 8.74 -37.16 18.46
C ASP A 42 7.21 -37.00 18.21
N LYS A 43 6.65 -37.70 17.22
CA LYS A 43 5.24 -37.57 16.80
C LYS A 43 4.23 -37.83 17.93
N LYS A 44 4.53 -38.77 18.85
CA LYS A 44 3.69 -39.05 20.03
C LYS A 44 3.70 -37.88 21.03
N ARG A 45 4.88 -37.44 21.47
CA ARG A 45 5.04 -36.35 22.45
C ARG A 45 4.53 -35.00 21.90
N LYS A 46 4.62 -34.78 20.59
CA LYS A 46 4.00 -33.61 19.92
C LYS A 46 2.48 -33.58 20.05
N LYS A 47 1.79 -34.73 19.92
CA LYS A 47 0.33 -34.80 20.13
C LYS A 47 -0.01 -34.57 21.61
N GLU A 48 0.75 -35.17 22.51
CA GLU A 48 0.58 -35.05 23.96
C GLU A 48 0.75 -33.60 24.46
N VAL A 49 1.83 -32.92 24.07
CA VAL A 49 2.05 -31.48 24.38
C VAL A 49 1.00 -30.59 23.72
N GLY A 50 0.46 -30.99 22.56
CA GLY A 50 -0.71 -30.33 21.94
C GLY A 50 -1.93 -30.38 22.84
N GLN A 51 -2.32 -31.58 23.29
CA GLN A 51 -3.46 -31.78 24.20
C GLN A 51 -3.27 -31.10 25.55
N GLN A 52 -2.06 -31.15 26.12
CA GLN A 52 -1.72 -30.41 27.35
C GLN A 52 -1.84 -28.89 27.17
N SER A 53 -1.44 -28.35 26.00
CA SER A 53 -1.60 -26.92 25.69
C SER A 53 -3.09 -26.53 25.67
N GLU A 54 -3.91 -27.30 24.97
CA GLU A 54 -5.36 -27.08 24.84
C GLU A 54 -6.10 -27.18 26.19
N GLN A 55 -5.70 -28.15 27.04
CA GLN A 55 -6.20 -28.29 28.42
C GLN A 55 -5.83 -27.06 29.27
N MET A 56 -4.57 -26.65 29.30
CA MET A 56 -4.13 -25.49 30.09
C MET A 56 -4.79 -24.17 29.62
N GLU A 57 -4.98 -23.98 28.31
CA GLU A 57 -5.69 -22.81 27.77
C GLU A 57 -7.19 -22.83 28.14
N THR A 58 -7.81 -24.01 28.18
CA THR A 58 -9.22 -24.17 28.55
C THR A 58 -9.44 -23.94 30.05
N GLU A 59 -8.60 -24.52 30.91
CA GLU A 59 -8.65 -24.31 32.35
C GLU A 59 -8.41 -22.85 32.73
N LEU A 60 -7.41 -22.19 32.12
CA LEU A 60 -7.12 -20.78 32.39
C LEU A 60 -8.31 -19.89 32.00
N ARG A 61 -8.91 -20.15 30.83
CA ARG A 61 -10.11 -19.45 30.36
C ARG A 61 -11.29 -19.60 31.32
N GLN A 62 -11.61 -20.83 31.73
CA GLN A 62 -12.70 -21.09 32.68
C GLN A 62 -12.43 -20.46 34.06
N ARG A 63 -11.17 -20.37 34.48
CA ARG A 63 -10.79 -19.67 35.73
C ARG A 63 -11.00 -18.17 35.60
N HIS A 64 -10.52 -17.54 34.52
CA HIS A 64 -10.68 -16.10 34.27
C HIS A 64 -12.15 -15.71 34.14
N GLU A 65 -12.97 -16.54 33.47
CA GLU A 65 -14.42 -16.35 33.35
C GLU A 65 -15.13 -16.42 34.72
N LYS A 66 -14.77 -17.40 35.57
CA LYS A 66 -15.30 -17.49 36.94
C LYS A 66 -14.84 -16.34 37.83
N GLU A 67 -13.57 -15.92 37.75
CA GLU A 67 -13.06 -14.77 38.51
C GLU A 67 -13.74 -13.45 38.09
N MET A 68 -13.94 -13.23 36.78
CA MET A 68 -14.69 -12.07 36.28
C MET A 68 -16.13 -12.07 36.78
N ALA A 69 -16.87 -13.18 36.60
CA ALA A 69 -18.28 -13.27 37.02
C ALA A 69 -18.43 -13.12 38.55
N GLN A 70 -17.50 -13.65 39.34
CA GLN A 70 -17.49 -13.45 40.79
C GLN A 70 -17.25 -11.99 41.18
N LEU A 71 -16.34 -11.29 40.51
CA LEU A 71 -16.09 -9.87 40.78
C LEU A 71 -17.28 -8.99 40.33
N GLU A 72 -17.89 -9.29 39.19
CA GLU A 72 -19.09 -8.60 38.69
C GLU A 72 -20.27 -8.75 39.67
N CYS A 73 -20.56 -9.97 40.14
CA CYS A 73 -21.57 -10.21 41.18
C CYS A 73 -21.25 -9.49 42.51
N GLN A 74 -19.97 -9.40 42.92
CA GLN A 74 -19.57 -8.64 44.10
C GLN A 74 -19.79 -7.13 43.91
N ILE A 75 -19.49 -6.58 42.73
CA ILE A 75 -19.72 -5.17 42.39
C ILE A 75 -21.22 -4.85 42.41
N GLU A 76 -22.08 -5.73 41.89
CA GLU A 76 -23.54 -5.56 41.96
C GLU A 76 -24.08 -5.64 43.40
N GLY A 77 -23.60 -6.61 44.20
CA GLY A 77 -23.93 -6.70 45.62
C GLY A 77 -23.50 -5.48 46.44
N ILE A 78 -22.38 -4.84 46.08
CA ILE A 78 -21.92 -3.58 46.69
C ILE A 78 -22.78 -2.39 46.24
N LYS A 79 -23.26 -2.36 44.99
CA LYS A 79 -24.19 -1.33 44.50
C LYS A 79 -25.53 -1.41 45.24
N MET A 80 -26.12 -2.60 45.36
CA MET A 80 -27.36 -2.81 46.12
C MET A 80 -27.24 -2.35 47.58
N LYS A 81 -26.12 -2.68 48.26
CA LYS A 81 -25.86 -2.24 49.64
C LYS A 81 -25.60 -0.72 49.80
N LYS A 82 -25.32 0.01 48.71
CA LYS A 82 -25.20 1.48 48.72
C LYS A 82 -26.53 2.20 48.43
N GLY A 83 -27.48 1.56 47.74
CA GLY A 83 -28.80 2.14 47.47
C GLY A 83 -29.62 2.38 48.75
N ALA A 84 -29.63 1.40 49.66
CA ALA A 84 -30.44 1.41 50.89
C ALA A 84 -29.95 2.36 52.01
N LYS A 85 -29.35 3.52 51.65
CA LYS A 85 -28.93 4.57 52.60
C LYS A 85 -29.14 6.02 52.13
N ASN A 86 -29.57 6.26 50.88
CA ASN A 86 -29.83 7.60 50.34
C ASN A 86 -31.27 7.71 49.81
N GLU A 87 -32.25 7.49 50.68
CA GLU A 87 -33.63 7.93 50.46
C GLU A 87 -34.00 8.98 51.51
N GLU A 88 -33.68 10.25 51.22
CA GLU A 88 -34.52 11.36 51.65
C GLU A 88 -34.30 12.57 50.73
N ARG A 89 -35.41 13.27 50.44
CA ARG A 89 -35.50 14.54 49.69
C ARG A 89 -35.08 14.53 48.21
N ALA A 90 -36.05 14.24 47.35
CA ALA A 90 -36.09 14.69 45.95
C ALA A 90 -37.32 15.60 45.75
N GLU A 91 -37.15 16.66 44.96
CA GLU A 91 -38.15 17.56 44.34
C GLU A 91 -37.31 18.59 43.53
N GLU A 92 -37.68 19.07 42.33
CA GLU A 92 -38.96 19.03 41.62
C GLU A 92 -38.77 19.24 40.07
N GLN A 93 -39.83 19.06 39.27
CA GLN A 93 -40.06 19.55 37.88
C GLN A 93 -39.22 18.87 36.74
N ASN A 94 -39.78 18.23 35.68
CA ASN A 94 -40.76 18.59 34.60
C ASN A 94 -40.06 19.17 33.34
N GLU A 95 -40.52 19.10 32.06
CA GLU A 95 -41.60 18.46 31.25
C GLU A 95 -41.21 18.67 29.74
N ASP A 96 -41.77 18.11 28.66
CA ASP A 96 -42.62 16.96 28.27
C ASP A 96 -42.40 16.71 26.73
N GLY A 97 -42.97 15.64 26.13
CA GLY A 97 -43.24 15.54 24.69
C GLY A 97 -42.58 14.34 23.99
N ALA A 98 -43.19 13.18 23.65
CA ALA A 98 -44.57 12.66 23.63
C ALA A 98 -45.21 12.49 22.21
N LYS A 99 -45.92 11.34 22.04
CA LYS A 99 -46.71 10.87 20.86
C LYS A 99 -45.87 10.40 19.64
N GLY A 100 -46.22 9.34 18.91
CA GLY A 100 -47.32 8.32 18.99
C GLY A 100 -47.27 7.43 17.71
N GLN A 101 -48.09 6.40 17.47
CA GLN A 101 -49.02 5.59 18.30
C GLN A 101 -49.42 4.29 17.49
N ASP A 102 -50.29 3.44 18.05
CA ASP A 102 -51.13 2.40 17.38
C ASP A 102 -50.43 1.12 16.84
N ASN A 103 -50.73 -0.10 17.34
CA ASN A 103 -51.92 -1.00 17.21
C ASN A 103 -51.77 -2.00 16.02
N GLN A 104 -52.27 -3.26 16.05
CA GLN A 104 -53.16 -3.96 16.99
C GLN A 104 -52.89 -5.50 17.05
N SER A 105 -53.59 -6.20 17.95
CA SER A 105 -53.57 -7.64 18.30
C SER A 105 -53.93 -8.67 17.21
N THR A 106 -53.57 -9.96 17.40
CA THR A 106 -54.49 -11.15 17.30
C THR A 106 -53.84 -12.49 17.73
N GLU A 107 -54.61 -13.58 17.69
CA GLU A 107 -54.43 -14.87 18.40
C GLU A 107 -55.01 -16.05 17.54
N THR A 108 -54.92 -17.37 17.83
CA THR A 108 -54.41 -18.17 18.98
C THR A 108 -54.00 -19.61 18.53
N VAL A 109 -53.37 -20.40 19.42
CA VAL A 109 -53.37 -21.90 19.53
C VAL A 109 -53.11 -22.79 18.28
N ALA A 110 -52.08 -23.65 18.37
CA ALA A 110 -52.12 -25.07 17.93
C ALA A 110 -50.98 -25.89 18.58
N MET A 111 -51.15 -27.21 18.74
CA MET A 111 -50.15 -28.14 19.31
C MET A 111 -49.22 -28.77 18.25
N GLY A 112 -48.04 -29.22 18.71
CA GLY A 112 -47.18 -30.16 17.96
C GLY A 112 -46.02 -30.65 18.82
N GLU A 113 -46.08 -31.90 19.31
CA GLU A 113 -44.99 -32.49 20.10
C GLU A 113 -43.84 -32.97 19.21
N GLY A 114 -42.63 -32.50 19.50
CA GLY A 114 -41.39 -32.90 18.82
C GLY A 114 -40.19 -32.16 19.41
N THR A 115 -39.16 -32.88 19.85
CA THR A 115 -38.12 -32.38 20.76
C THR A 115 -37.06 -31.47 20.11
N PRO A 116 -36.79 -30.25 20.63
CA PRO A 116 -35.69 -29.40 20.16
C PRO A 116 -34.93 -28.71 21.31
N PHE A 117 -34.09 -29.43 22.08
CA PHE A 117 -33.48 -28.87 23.30
C PHE A 117 -32.38 -27.81 23.06
N PHE A 118 -31.73 -27.76 21.89
CA PHE A 118 -30.69 -26.76 21.60
C PHE A 118 -30.79 -26.15 20.21
N LYS A 119 -31.62 -25.10 20.07
CA LYS A 119 -31.56 -24.18 18.93
C LYS A 119 -32.12 -22.79 19.26
N GLU A 120 -31.42 -22.04 20.12
CA GLU A 120 -31.37 -20.56 20.09
C GLU A 120 -30.42 -19.99 21.18
N LEU A 121 -29.10 -20.04 20.91
CA LEU A 121 -28.16 -19.13 21.59
C LEU A 121 -28.35 -17.72 21.01
N LYS A 122 -29.39 -17.01 21.48
CA LYS A 122 -29.61 -15.60 21.14
C LYS A 122 -28.40 -14.80 21.61
N LEU A 123 -27.60 -14.29 20.67
CA LEU A 123 -26.50 -13.38 20.99
C LEU A 123 -27.06 -12.23 21.82
N THR A 124 -26.48 -12.00 22.99
CA THR A 124 -26.90 -10.93 23.89
C THR A 124 -26.84 -9.59 23.17
N LYS A 125 -27.68 -8.62 23.59
CA LYS A 125 -27.68 -7.26 22.99
C LYS A 125 -26.27 -6.62 23.00
N ALA A 126 -25.42 -6.97 23.97
CA ALA A 126 -24.01 -6.58 24.02
C ALA A 126 -23.13 -7.28 22.96
N GLN A 127 -23.29 -8.59 22.77
CA GLN A 127 -22.59 -9.34 21.71
C GLN A 127 -22.98 -8.83 20.31
N MET A 128 -24.28 -8.68 20.02
CA MET A 128 -24.75 -8.11 18.74
C MET A 128 -24.21 -6.70 18.49
N LYS A 129 -24.18 -5.82 19.51
CA LYS A 129 -23.61 -4.47 19.40
C LYS A 129 -22.10 -4.49 19.15
N LYS A 130 -21.37 -5.43 19.75
CA LYS A 130 -19.92 -5.64 19.55
C LYS A 130 -19.60 -6.22 18.18
N GLU A 131 -20.43 -7.13 17.69
CA GLU A 131 -20.27 -7.77 16.38
C GLU A 131 -20.66 -6.81 15.25
N LYS A 132 -21.77 -6.07 15.37
CA LYS A 132 -22.12 -4.97 14.45
C LYS A 132 -20.99 -3.94 14.36
N LYS A 133 -20.42 -3.48 15.50
CA LYS A 133 -19.27 -2.56 15.48
C LYS A 133 -18.00 -3.17 14.88
N ARG A 134 -17.81 -4.50 14.95
CA ARG A 134 -16.71 -5.20 14.28
C ARG A 134 -16.95 -5.30 12.76
N ALA A 135 -18.17 -5.60 12.34
CA ALA A 135 -18.57 -5.62 10.94
C ALA A 135 -18.48 -4.22 10.31
N GLU A 136 -18.97 -3.18 10.99
CA GLU A 136 -18.84 -1.78 10.57
C GLU A 136 -17.37 -1.38 10.41
N LYS A 137 -16.49 -1.71 11.38
CA LYS A 137 -15.05 -1.42 11.25
C LYS A 137 -14.37 -2.25 10.16
N ALA A 138 -14.79 -3.50 9.93
CA ALA A 138 -14.28 -4.31 8.83
C ALA A 138 -14.73 -3.74 7.47
N ASN A 139 -16.01 -3.37 7.33
CA ASN A 139 -16.54 -2.81 6.09
C ASN A 139 -15.94 -1.43 5.79
N ALA A 140 -15.74 -0.59 6.81
CA ALA A 140 -15.03 0.69 6.67
C ALA A 140 -13.54 0.50 6.30
N ARG A 141 -12.87 -0.53 6.86
CA ARG A 141 -11.50 -0.89 6.45
C ARG A 141 -11.46 -1.38 5.01
N ASN A 142 -12.31 -2.32 4.64
CA ASN A 142 -12.38 -2.84 3.28
C ASN A 142 -12.69 -1.71 2.28
N LYS A 143 -13.60 -0.77 2.63
CA LYS A 143 -13.93 0.38 1.79
C LYS A 143 -12.75 1.35 1.62
N ALA A 144 -12.00 1.62 2.69
CA ALA A 144 -10.75 2.37 2.58
C ALA A 144 -9.70 1.63 1.74
N GLU A 145 -9.54 0.31 1.91
CA GLU A 145 -8.61 -0.50 1.11
C GLU A 145 -9.02 -0.59 -0.37
N THR A 146 -10.32 -0.51 -0.71
CA THR A 146 -10.78 -0.35 -2.10
C THR A 146 -10.62 1.08 -2.62
N GLU A 147 -10.90 2.11 -1.81
CA GLU A 147 -10.74 3.51 -2.20
C GLU A 147 -9.27 3.88 -2.43
N ASP A 148 -8.36 3.41 -1.57
CA ASP A 148 -6.91 3.55 -1.75
C ASP A 148 -6.43 2.79 -3.00
N ALA A 149 -6.99 1.60 -3.29
CA ALA A 149 -6.65 0.84 -4.49
C ALA A 149 -7.18 1.50 -5.78
N GLU A 150 -8.42 1.98 -5.78
CA GLU A 150 -9.03 2.71 -6.90
C GLU A 150 -8.31 4.04 -7.15
N ASN A 151 -7.88 4.74 -6.10
CA ASN A 151 -7.09 5.97 -6.22
C ASN A 151 -5.65 5.68 -6.69
N ALA A 152 -5.09 4.52 -6.34
CA ALA A 152 -3.81 4.05 -6.89
C ALA A 152 -3.93 3.68 -8.39
N THR A 153 -4.99 2.98 -8.82
CA THR A 153 -5.19 2.66 -10.25
C THR A 153 -5.51 3.90 -11.09
N ASN A 154 -6.30 4.84 -10.56
CA ASN A 154 -6.58 6.14 -11.20
C ASN A 154 -5.45 7.17 -11.02
N SER A 155 -4.31 6.79 -10.43
CA SER A 155 -3.17 7.70 -10.33
C SER A 155 -2.65 8.06 -11.73
N ARG A 156 -2.28 9.34 -11.90
CA ARG A 156 -1.92 9.91 -13.21
C ARG A 156 -0.85 9.10 -13.94
N GLY A 157 0.10 8.54 -13.21
CA GLY A 157 1.17 7.69 -13.75
C GLY A 157 0.73 6.29 -14.19
N ASN A 158 -0.28 5.70 -13.56
CA ASN A 158 -0.83 4.40 -14.00
C ASN A 158 -1.68 4.56 -15.26
N LEU A 159 -2.49 5.63 -15.34
CA LEU A 159 -3.19 6.01 -16.56
C LEU A 159 -2.19 6.29 -17.70
N GLU A 160 -1.09 7.00 -17.41
CA GLU A 160 -0.02 7.27 -18.38
C GLU A 160 0.62 5.97 -18.94
N LYS A 161 1.00 5.02 -18.06
CA LYS A 161 1.53 3.72 -18.49
C LYS A 161 0.53 2.93 -19.33
N GLU A 162 -0.76 3.00 -19.01
CA GLU A 162 -1.80 2.24 -19.71
C GLU A 162 -2.10 2.79 -21.10
N THR A 163 -2.17 4.12 -21.28
CA THR A 163 -2.29 4.72 -22.62
C THR A 163 -1.07 4.42 -23.48
N ILE A 164 0.14 4.45 -22.91
CA ILE A 164 1.36 4.06 -23.64
C ILE A 164 1.33 2.59 -24.06
N ARG A 165 0.84 1.67 -23.22
CA ARG A 165 0.65 0.25 -23.62
C ARG A 165 -0.29 0.13 -24.81
N GLN A 166 -1.43 0.81 -24.78
CA GLN A 166 -2.40 0.76 -25.89
C GLN A 166 -1.78 1.27 -27.22
N ILE A 167 -1.00 2.35 -27.17
CA ILE A 167 -0.26 2.87 -28.35
C ILE A 167 0.82 1.89 -28.85
N LEU A 168 1.43 1.10 -27.95
CA LEU A 168 2.40 0.05 -28.30
C LEU A 168 1.72 -1.20 -28.87
N ASP A 169 0.59 -1.63 -28.30
CA ASP A 169 -0.22 -2.75 -28.77
C ASP A 169 -0.72 -2.49 -30.20
N GLU A 170 -1.20 -1.27 -30.50
CA GLU A 170 -1.57 -0.82 -31.86
C GLU A 170 -0.40 -0.86 -32.86
N LYS A 171 0.85 -0.74 -32.37
CA LYS A 171 2.08 -0.81 -33.16
C LYS A 171 2.72 -2.21 -33.19
N ALA A 172 2.13 -3.20 -32.52
CA ALA A 172 2.72 -4.53 -32.28
C ALA A 172 4.11 -4.49 -31.61
N LEU A 173 4.22 -3.67 -30.56
CA LEU A 173 5.41 -3.50 -29.72
C LEU A 173 5.10 -3.84 -28.25
N GLU A 174 6.12 -4.30 -27.53
CA GLU A 174 6.11 -4.45 -26.08
C GLU A 174 6.95 -3.37 -25.40
N LEU A 175 6.51 -2.89 -24.23
CA LEU A 175 7.26 -1.96 -23.39
C LEU A 175 8.42 -2.68 -22.70
N VAL A 176 9.63 -2.11 -22.79
CA VAL A 176 10.81 -2.58 -22.06
C VAL A 176 11.23 -1.52 -21.04
N GLU A 177 10.89 -1.77 -19.76
CA GLU A 177 11.27 -0.86 -18.68
C GLU A 177 12.79 -0.85 -18.45
N VAL A 178 13.38 0.34 -18.39
CA VAL A 178 14.82 0.55 -18.09
C VAL A 178 15.00 1.21 -16.72
N SER A 179 16.23 1.14 -16.19
CA SER A 179 16.59 1.73 -14.90
C SER A 179 16.21 3.22 -14.78
N PRO A 180 15.51 3.65 -13.71
CA PRO A 180 15.23 5.05 -13.43
C PRO A 180 16.41 5.70 -12.67
N ASP A 181 17.57 5.75 -13.32
CA ASP A 181 18.85 6.20 -12.74
C ASP A 181 19.34 7.57 -13.28
N GLY A 182 18.55 8.21 -14.15
CA GLY A 182 18.91 9.44 -14.88
C GLY A 182 19.69 9.18 -16.18
N ASP A 183 20.21 7.97 -16.38
CA ASP A 183 20.81 7.51 -17.63
C ASP A 183 19.75 6.85 -18.56
N CYS A 184 18.47 6.86 -18.15
CA CYS A 184 17.34 6.18 -18.79
C CYS A 184 17.19 6.41 -20.31
N LEU A 185 17.30 7.65 -20.80
CA LEU A 185 17.25 7.95 -22.25
C LEU A 185 18.31 7.17 -23.02
N TYR A 186 19.55 7.27 -22.58
CA TYR A 186 20.71 6.65 -23.22
C TYR A 186 20.67 5.13 -23.10
N SER A 187 20.14 4.60 -21.99
CA SER A 187 19.84 3.18 -21.80
C SER A 187 18.73 2.67 -22.74
N ALA A 188 17.65 3.45 -22.93
CA ALA A 188 16.55 3.10 -23.82
C ALA A 188 16.96 3.09 -25.29
N VAL A 189 17.77 4.07 -25.72
CA VAL A 189 18.35 4.15 -27.08
C VAL A 189 19.43 3.08 -27.29
N ALA A 190 20.28 2.81 -26.29
CA ALA A 190 21.25 1.71 -26.37
C ALA A 190 20.55 0.36 -26.57
N HIS A 191 19.49 0.08 -25.80
CA HIS A 191 18.69 -1.13 -25.97
C HIS A 191 18.05 -1.20 -27.37
N GLN A 192 17.42 -0.12 -27.85
CA GLN A 192 16.85 -0.04 -29.20
C GLN A 192 17.89 -0.31 -30.30
N ALA A 193 19.06 0.33 -30.24
CA ALA A 193 20.13 0.17 -31.21
C ALA A 193 20.71 -1.26 -31.22
N ASN A 194 20.77 -1.91 -30.05
CA ASN A 194 21.23 -3.29 -29.90
C ASN A 194 20.21 -4.30 -30.47
N VAL A 195 18.92 -4.13 -30.18
CA VAL A 195 17.83 -4.97 -30.74
C VAL A 195 17.72 -4.78 -32.25
N SER A 196 17.83 -3.54 -32.74
CA SER A 196 17.79 -3.20 -34.17
C SER A 196 19.04 -3.61 -34.95
N GLY A 197 20.01 -4.28 -34.32
CA GLY A 197 21.23 -4.77 -34.97
C GLY A 197 22.23 -3.69 -35.41
N LEU A 198 22.08 -2.44 -34.97
CA LEU A 198 22.99 -1.34 -35.33
C LEU A 198 24.38 -1.48 -34.70
N GLY A 199 24.51 -2.29 -33.64
CA GLY A 199 25.79 -2.56 -32.99
C GLY A 199 25.64 -3.22 -31.63
N LYS A 200 26.63 -2.97 -30.75
CA LYS A 200 26.56 -3.26 -29.32
C LYS A 200 27.03 -2.02 -28.57
N PHE A 201 26.09 -1.32 -27.97
CA PHE A 201 26.29 -0.07 -27.27
C PHE A 201 25.83 -0.17 -25.82
N SER A 202 26.59 0.46 -24.93
CA SER A 202 26.19 0.81 -23.56
C SER A 202 25.62 2.23 -23.51
N ALA A 203 24.89 2.56 -22.43
CA ALA A 203 24.43 3.93 -22.19
C ALA A 203 25.58 4.96 -22.15
N PHE A 204 26.77 4.55 -21.70
CA PHE A 204 27.97 5.39 -21.70
C PHE A 204 28.48 5.70 -23.12
N GLU A 205 28.47 4.72 -24.03
CA GLU A 205 28.85 4.93 -25.44
C GLU A 205 27.83 5.82 -26.16
N ILE A 206 26.52 5.59 -25.94
CA ILE A 206 25.45 6.46 -26.46
C ILE A 206 25.60 7.90 -25.93
N ARG A 207 25.85 8.10 -24.62
CA ARG A 207 26.16 9.43 -24.04
C ARG A 207 27.32 10.13 -24.74
N ARG A 208 28.43 9.42 -24.95
CA ARG A 208 29.60 9.97 -25.63
C ARG A 208 29.31 10.28 -27.10
N MET A 209 28.61 9.41 -27.80
CA MET A 209 28.20 9.63 -29.20
C MET A 209 27.33 10.89 -29.35
N ALA A 210 26.40 11.13 -28.43
CA ALA A 210 25.62 12.37 -28.38
C ALA A 210 26.52 13.60 -28.16
N ALA A 211 27.31 13.61 -27.09
CA ALA A 211 28.17 14.74 -26.72
C ALA A 211 29.22 15.07 -27.79
N ASP A 212 29.92 14.06 -28.31
CA ASP A 212 30.96 14.21 -29.32
C ASP A 212 30.37 14.78 -30.63
N TYR A 213 29.11 14.43 -30.99
CA TYR A 213 28.42 15.00 -32.15
C TYR A 213 27.92 16.42 -31.92
N MET A 214 27.34 16.71 -30.75
CA MET A 214 26.89 18.06 -30.39
C MET A 214 28.05 19.05 -30.38
N GLN A 215 29.22 18.64 -29.87
CA GLN A 215 30.42 19.46 -29.90
C GLN A 215 30.95 19.71 -31.33
N GLN A 216 30.80 18.75 -32.25
CA GLN A 216 31.18 18.91 -33.66
C GLN A 216 30.22 19.79 -34.47
N ASN A 217 28.92 19.82 -34.12
CA ASN A 217 27.86 20.50 -34.88
C ASN A 217 27.20 21.62 -34.04
N ARG A 218 28.03 22.36 -33.28
CA ARG A 218 27.65 23.36 -32.27
C ARG A 218 26.48 24.27 -32.68
N GLU A 219 26.51 24.80 -33.91
CA GLU A 219 25.55 25.78 -34.42
C GLU A 219 24.12 25.20 -34.55
N ASP A 220 23.96 23.88 -34.73
CA ASP A 220 22.65 23.21 -34.82
C ASP A 220 21.99 22.99 -33.45
N PHE A 221 22.75 23.11 -32.35
CA PHE A 221 22.31 22.79 -30.99
C PHE A 221 22.26 24.00 -30.06
N LEU A 222 23.24 24.91 -30.15
CA LEU A 222 23.35 26.07 -29.27
C LEU A 222 22.08 26.98 -29.26
N PRO A 223 21.34 27.20 -30.37
CA PRO A 223 20.07 27.94 -30.37
C PRO A 223 18.91 27.26 -29.61
N PHE A 224 19.06 26.00 -29.21
CA PHE A 224 18.05 25.22 -28.49
C PHE A 224 18.43 24.97 -27.02
N LEU A 225 19.57 25.51 -26.57
CA LEU A 225 20.09 25.34 -25.21
C LEU A 225 20.03 26.66 -24.44
N ALA A 226 19.17 26.71 -23.42
CA ALA A 226 19.00 27.84 -22.53
C ALA A 226 19.36 27.48 -21.08
N ASN A 227 19.83 28.47 -20.32
CA ASN A 227 20.16 28.32 -18.91
C ASN A 227 18.92 28.40 -18.00
N GLU A 228 19.10 28.24 -16.69
CA GLU A 228 18.03 28.28 -15.69
C GLU A 228 17.27 29.63 -15.65
N ASN A 229 17.85 30.70 -16.21
CA ASN A 229 17.22 32.02 -16.36
C ASN A 229 16.46 32.19 -17.70
N GLY A 230 16.53 31.20 -18.60
CA GLY A 230 16.00 31.28 -19.97
C GLY A 230 16.90 32.02 -20.97
N GLU A 231 18.15 32.32 -20.63
CA GLU A 231 19.12 32.93 -21.54
C GLU A 231 19.82 31.87 -22.38
N MET A 232 20.08 32.14 -23.67
CA MET A 232 20.86 31.26 -24.55
C MET A 232 22.26 30.96 -23.96
N PHE A 233 22.75 29.74 -24.13
CA PHE A 233 24.10 29.35 -23.70
C PHE A 233 25.19 30.19 -24.39
N LYS A 234 26.15 30.65 -23.58
CA LYS A 234 27.45 31.14 -24.06
C LYS A 234 28.38 29.98 -24.39
N ASP A 235 29.44 30.27 -25.13
CA ASP A 235 30.34 29.23 -25.66
C ASP A 235 30.96 28.34 -24.58
N GLU A 236 31.41 28.91 -23.46
CA GLU A 236 32.00 28.14 -22.37
C GLU A 236 30.98 27.22 -21.68
N GLN A 237 29.70 27.62 -21.68
CA GLN A 237 28.60 26.87 -21.08
C GLN A 237 28.20 25.67 -21.96
N PHE A 238 28.26 25.83 -23.28
CA PHE A 238 28.01 24.74 -24.23
C PHE A 238 29.06 23.62 -24.11
N ASP A 239 30.33 23.97 -23.94
CA ASP A 239 31.39 22.98 -23.77
C ASP A 239 31.34 22.29 -22.40
N GLU A 240 30.93 23.01 -21.34
CA GLU A 240 30.63 22.40 -20.04
C GLU A 240 29.40 21.46 -20.12
N TYR A 241 28.37 21.83 -20.91
CA TYR A 241 27.18 21.01 -21.12
C TYR A 241 27.51 19.71 -21.87
N CYS A 242 28.23 19.77 -23.00
CA CYS A 242 28.69 18.56 -23.70
C CYS A 242 29.54 17.68 -22.77
N SER A 243 30.38 18.29 -21.93
CA SER A 243 31.17 17.59 -20.89
C SER A 243 30.31 16.94 -19.80
N LYS A 244 29.07 17.39 -19.57
CA LYS A 244 28.08 16.78 -18.67
C LYS A 244 27.24 15.71 -19.38
N VAL A 245 26.91 15.87 -20.67
CA VAL A 245 26.21 14.85 -21.48
C VAL A 245 27.05 13.58 -21.59
N ALA A 246 28.37 13.72 -21.80
CA ALA A 246 29.31 12.61 -21.90
C ALA A 246 29.52 11.79 -20.60
N ARG A 247 29.04 12.27 -19.44
CA ARG A 247 29.19 11.59 -18.13
C ARG A 247 27.90 10.88 -17.75
N MET A 248 28.01 9.74 -17.07
CA MET A 248 26.85 9.11 -16.43
C MET A 248 26.32 9.96 -15.27
N CYS A 249 25.04 9.86 -14.94
CA CYS A 249 24.44 10.62 -13.84
C CYS A 249 25.08 10.30 -12.48
N THR A 250 25.50 9.06 -12.27
CA THR A 250 26.33 8.62 -11.12
C THR A 250 27.64 9.39 -10.96
N SER A 251 28.13 10.03 -12.02
CA SER A 251 29.37 10.80 -12.09
C SER A 251 29.14 12.31 -12.32
N GLY A 252 27.94 12.80 -12.00
CA GLY A 252 27.56 14.21 -12.18
C GLY A 252 27.24 14.62 -13.63
N GLY A 253 26.82 13.65 -14.46
CA GLY A 253 26.30 13.92 -15.79
C GLY A 253 24.83 14.37 -15.81
N THR A 254 24.43 15.05 -16.89
CA THR A 254 23.06 15.57 -17.05
C THR A 254 22.09 14.50 -17.56
N TRP A 255 20.81 14.63 -17.24
CA TRP A 255 19.73 13.96 -17.97
C TRP A 255 19.74 14.48 -19.43
N GLY A 256 19.30 13.66 -20.38
CA GLY A 256 19.18 14.05 -21.80
C GLY A 256 17.73 14.22 -22.24
N GLY A 257 17.53 14.92 -23.36
CA GLY A 257 16.23 15.16 -23.98
C GLY A 257 16.32 15.31 -25.49
N GLU A 258 15.55 16.25 -26.04
CA GLU A 258 15.46 16.48 -27.50
C GLU A 258 16.79 16.79 -28.20
N PRO A 259 17.74 17.57 -27.62
CA PRO A 259 19.04 17.83 -28.24
C PRO A 259 19.85 16.53 -28.43
N GLU A 260 19.90 15.68 -27.40
CA GLU A 260 20.61 14.40 -27.46
C GLU A 260 19.91 13.42 -28.41
N LEU A 261 18.57 13.38 -28.42
CA LEU A 261 17.80 12.58 -29.38
C LEU A 261 18.09 12.99 -30.83
N ARG A 262 18.13 14.30 -31.12
CA ARG A 262 18.52 14.82 -32.44
C ARG A 262 19.94 14.39 -32.79
N ALA A 263 20.92 14.60 -31.89
CA ALA A 263 22.30 14.19 -32.10
C ALA A 263 22.44 12.68 -32.35
N LEU A 264 21.77 11.85 -31.55
CA LEU A 264 21.81 10.40 -31.67
C LEU A 264 21.20 9.89 -32.97
N SER A 265 20.11 10.49 -33.44
CA SER A 265 19.53 10.15 -34.76
C SER A 265 20.54 10.38 -35.90
N CYS A 266 21.35 11.44 -35.81
CA CYS A 266 22.40 11.75 -36.79
C CYS A 266 23.62 10.81 -36.70
N VAL A 267 24.08 10.47 -35.50
CA VAL A 267 25.24 9.57 -35.32
C VAL A 267 24.90 8.12 -35.68
N LEU A 268 23.75 7.63 -35.22
CA LEU A 268 23.25 6.29 -35.54
C LEU A 268 22.72 6.19 -36.99
N ARG A 269 22.54 7.35 -37.66
CA ARG A 269 22.00 7.48 -39.03
C ARG A 269 20.65 6.76 -39.18
N CYS A 270 19.84 6.81 -38.14
CA CYS A 270 18.60 6.06 -37.99
C CYS A 270 17.53 7.00 -37.39
N PRO A 271 16.29 7.00 -37.89
CA PRO A 271 15.22 7.77 -37.26
C PRO A 271 14.96 7.31 -35.82
N ILE A 272 14.50 8.22 -34.97
CA ILE A 272 14.05 7.91 -33.61
C ILE A 272 12.63 8.43 -33.43
N GLU A 273 11.69 7.59 -33.00
CA GLU A 273 10.33 7.98 -32.61
C GLU A 273 10.20 7.94 -31.09
N VAL A 274 9.76 9.05 -30.50
CA VAL A 274 9.39 9.15 -29.09
C VAL A 274 7.88 9.14 -28.99
N LEU A 275 7.31 8.13 -28.32
CA LEU A 275 5.87 8.01 -28.08
C LEU A 275 5.50 8.61 -26.72
N HIS A 276 4.51 9.50 -26.71
CA HIS A 276 3.99 10.18 -25.52
C HIS A 276 2.58 9.66 -25.16
N ALA A 277 2.23 9.71 -23.88
CA ALA A 277 0.94 9.23 -23.37
C ALA A 277 -0.29 10.09 -23.74
N ASP A 278 -0.09 11.26 -24.35
CA ASP A 278 -1.14 12.07 -24.96
C ASP A 278 -1.42 11.68 -26.43
N GLY A 279 -0.73 10.65 -26.95
CA GLY A 279 -0.81 10.19 -28.33
C GLY A 279 0.17 10.91 -29.27
N ALA A 280 0.93 11.90 -28.81
CA ALA A 280 1.94 12.54 -29.63
C ALA A 280 3.10 11.58 -29.96
N THR A 281 3.60 11.66 -31.19
CA THR A 281 4.83 10.98 -31.63
C THR A 281 5.80 12.02 -32.15
N ILE A 282 6.87 12.30 -31.41
CA ILE A 282 7.92 13.22 -31.85
C ILE A 282 8.96 12.40 -32.63
N LYS A 283 9.38 12.91 -33.80
CA LYS A 283 10.31 12.22 -34.69
C LYS A 283 11.62 12.99 -34.80
N PHE A 284 12.73 12.26 -34.79
CA PHE A 284 14.08 12.77 -34.97
C PHE A 284 14.74 12.01 -36.13
N GLY A 285 15.52 12.72 -36.96
CA GLY A 285 16.26 12.09 -38.05
C GLY A 285 15.40 11.62 -39.23
N GLU A 286 14.29 12.28 -39.55
CA GLU A 286 13.42 11.93 -40.70
C GLU A 286 14.13 11.94 -42.07
N VAL A 287 15.33 12.51 -42.15
CA VAL A 287 16.23 12.46 -43.32
C VAL A 287 16.87 11.08 -43.54
N PHE A 288 16.77 10.16 -42.58
CA PHE A 288 17.33 8.82 -42.66
C PHE A 288 16.26 7.77 -43.02
N SER A 289 16.62 6.82 -43.87
CA SER A 289 15.74 5.71 -44.26
C SER A 289 16.04 4.46 -43.42
N GLY A 290 15.06 3.94 -42.69
CA GLY A 290 15.18 2.71 -41.92
C GLY A 290 13.91 2.41 -41.11
N HIS A 291 13.96 1.34 -40.32
CA HIS A 291 13.00 1.17 -39.22
C HIS A 291 13.41 2.11 -38.09
N PRO A 292 12.51 2.93 -37.54
CA PRO A 292 12.85 3.87 -36.46
C PRO A 292 13.21 3.13 -35.18
N LEU A 293 14.10 3.72 -34.39
CA LEU A 293 14.28 3.35 -32.99
C LEU A 293 13.11 3.92 -32.18
N ILE A 294 12.28 3.07 -31.58
CA ILE A 294 11.06 3.49 -30.89
C ILE A 294 11.29 3.45 -29.37
N VAL A 295 11.17 4.62 -28.75
CA VAL A 295 11.22 4.80 -27.29
C VAL A 295 9.93 5.44 -26.79
N THR A 296 9.63 5.28 -25.51
CA THR A 296 8.42 5.84 -24.88
C THR A 296 8.80 6.81 -23.77
N TYR A 297 8.10 7.94 -23.68
CA TYR A 297 8.35 9.01 -22.71
C TYR A 297 7.20 9.11 -21.72
N HIS A 298 7.55 9.10 -20.43
CA HIS A 298 6.63 9.05 -19.31
C HIS A 298 6.94 10.24 -18.38
N LYS A 299 5.96 11.06 -18.01
CA LYS A 299 6.13 12.30 -17.23
C LYS A 299 5.60 12.19 -15.79
N PHE A 300 4.71 11.23 -15.54
CA PHE A 300 4.00 11.03 -14.26
C PHE A 300 4.10 9.58 -13.73
N ALA A 301 4.55 8.63 -14.56
CA ALA A 301 4.65 7.21 -14.24
C ALA A 301 5.79 6.83 -13.27
N TYR A 302 6.73 7.75 -13.02
CA TYR A 302 7.92 7.51 -12.19
C TYR A 302 8.05 8.58 -11.09
N THR A 303 8.54 8.18 -9.92
CA THR A 303 8.66 9.05 -8.73
C THR A 303 9.70 10.16 -8.86
N LEU A 304 10.62 10.04 -9.83
CA LEU A 304 11.59 11.07 -10.19
C LEU A 304 11.07 12.04 -11.28
N GLY A 305 9.83 11.84 -11.74
CA GLY A 305 9.22 12.62 -12.82
C GLY A 305 9.45 11.97 -14.19
N GLU A 306 10.25 12.64 -15.01
CA GLU A 306 10.38 12.35 -16.44
C GLU A 306 11.35 11.19 -16.70
N HIS A 307 10.91 10.21 -17.50
CA HIS A 307 11.63 8.95 -17.71
C HIS A 307 11.36 8.38 -19.10
N TYR A 308 12.41 7.81 -19.72
CA TYR A 308 12.34 7.15 -21.02
C TYR A 308 12.45 5.63 -20.86
N ASN A 309 11.60 4.89 -21.57
CA ASN A 309 11.67 3.43 -21.66
C ASN A 309 11.89 2.98 -23.10
N SER A 310 12.47 1.78 -23.26
CA SER A 310 12.69 1.17 -24.57
C SER A 310 11.45 0.39 -25.02
N THR A 311 11.48 -0.12 -26.25
CA THR A 311 10.49 -1.07 -26.77
C THR A 311 11.18 -2.33 -27.32
N LYS A 312 10.40 -3.31 -27.74
CA LYS A 312 10.80 -4.42 -28.62
C LYS A 312 9.60 -4.89 -29.46
N PRO A 313 9.78 -5.63 -30.56
CA PRO A 313 8.67 -6.28 -31.26
C PRO A 313 7.89 -7.24 -30.36
N THR A 314 6.57 -7.32 -30.56
CA THR A 314 5.72 -8.32 -29.92
C THR A 314 5.91 -9.68 -30.59
N GLY A 315 6.44 -10.66 -29.86
CA GLY A 315 6.57 -12.05 -30.35
C GLY A 315 7.94 -12.51 -30.85
N GLU A 316 9.01 -11.75 -30.59
CA GLU A 316 10.41 -12.23 -30.63
C GLU A 316 10.89 -12.74 -29.26
#